data_AF-A0AAE1AUE1-F1
#
_entry.id   AF-A0AAE1AUE1-F1
#
_cell.length_a   1.000
_cell.length_b   1.000
_cell.length_c   1.000
_cell.angle_alpha   90.00
_cell.angle_beta   90.00
_cell.angle_gamma   90.00
#
_symmetry.space_group_name_H-M   'P 1'
#
loop_
_entity.id
_entity.type
_entity.pdbx_description
1 polymer ?
#
loop_
_entity_poly.entity_id
_entity_poly.type
_entity_poly.pdbx_seq_one_letter_code
_entity_poly.pdbx_strand_id
1 'polypeptide(L)'
;MAKFLKTPKRRKDEPVETDQETDLDSMQVSTVYLPYRDAIKNVNFGLVNTVRDEIERLIRVYSLGIEVADCRMVLIKSCNNETEMDLSRLIEFYKNDLSLESTSVRIIHSNSATQNAQALPNVGSLGVSPKFSPN
;
A
#
# COMPACT_ATOMS: atom_id res chain seq x y z
N MET A 1 -50.53 -5.82 54.89
CA MET A 1 -49.14 -6.25 55.17
C MET A 1 -48.53 -6.80 53.88
N ALA A 2 -47.72 -5.99 53.19
CA ALA A 2 -46.91 -6.42 52.06
C ALA A 2 -45.44 -6.11 52.40
N LYS A 3 -44.57 -7.08 52.13
CA LYS A 3 -43.19 -7.16 52.58
C LYS A 3 -42.28 -6.21 51.78
N PHE A 4 -41.23 -5.75 52.46
CA PHE A 4 -40.07 -5.03 51.94
C PHE A 4 -39.50 -5.65 50.65
N LEU A 5 -39.06 -4.80 49.72
CA LEU A 5 -37.74 -4.96 49.09
C LEU A 5 -37.12 -3.56 48.91
N LYS A 6 -36.10 -3.28 49.71
CA LYS A 6 -35.23 -2.10 49.58
C LYS A 6 -33.83 -2.64 49.28
N THR A 7 -33.21 -2.11 48.22
CA THR A 7 -31.74 -2.02 47.94
C THR A 7 -31.00 -3.32 47.58
N PRO A 8 -29.70 -3.30 47.17
CA PRO A 8 -28.82 -2.26 46.57
C PRO A 8 -27.91 -2.79 45.41
N LYS A 9 -26.99 -1.92 44.91
CA LYS A 9 -25.69 -2.23 44.22
C LYS A 9 -25.81 -2.69 42.74
N ARG A 10 -24.89 -2.38 41.81
CA ARG A 10 -23.43 -2.20 41.93
C ARG A 10 -22.89 -1.64 40.59
N ARG A 11 -21.87 -0.76 40.70
CA ARG A 11 -20.62 -0.61 39.90
C ARG A 11 -20.71 -0.68 38.36
N LYS A 12 -20.27 0.37 37.65
CA LYS A 12 -18.88 0.71 37.29
C LYS A 12 -18.36 -0.18 36.15
N ASP A 13 -17.83 0.49 35.13
CA ASP A 13 -16.99 -0.05 34.06
C ASP A 13 -17.75 -0.85 32.99
N GLU A 14 -17.91 -0.25 31.80
CA GLU A 14 -17.54 -0.94 30.56
C GLU A 14 -17.23 0.10 29.48
N PRO A 15 -16.03 0.05 28.85
CA PRO A 15 -15.78 0.79 27.63
C PRO A 15 -16.72 0.26 26.55
N VAL A 16 -17.17 1.14 25.66
CA VAL A 16 -17.81 0.73 24.42
C VAL A 16 -16.84 -0.23 23.73
N GLU A 17 -17.17 -1.52 23.74
CA GLU A 17 -16.53 -2.53 22.91
C GLU A 17 -16.83 -2.16 21.45
N THR A 18 -16.01 -1.29 20.88
CA THR A 18 -15.91 -1.16 19.43
C THR A 18 -15.28 -2.43 18.91
N ASP A 19 -16.15 -3.31 18.43
CA ASP A 19 -15.95 -4.31 17.40
C ASP A 19 -14.51 -4.85 17.30
N GLN A 20 -14.31 -5.98 17.98
CA GLN A 20 -13.27 -6.95 17.67
C GLN A 20 -13.47 -7.48 16.24
N GLU A 21 -13.02 -6.73 15.24
CA GLU A 21 -12.61 -7.35 13.98
C GLU A 21 -11.22 -7.94 14.23
N THR A 22 -11.23 -9.17 14.74
CA THR A 22 -10.24 -10.24 14.50
C THR A 22 -8.81 -9.77 14.20
N ASP A 23 -7.92 -9.96 15.18
CA ASP A 23 -6.46 -10.14 15.00
C ASP A 23 -6.17 -11.34 14.04
N LEU A 24 -6.64 -11.24 12.80
CA LEU A 24 -6.17 -12.04 11.69
C LEU A 24 -4.74 -11.58 11.44
N ASP A 25 -3.79 -12.50 11.62
CA ASP A 25 -2.35 -12.32 11.42
C ASP A 25 -2.10 -11.28 10.31
N SER A 26 -1.78 -10.04 10.72
CA SER A 26 -1.66 -8.90 9.82
C SER A 26 -0.38 -8.13 10.12
N MET A 27 0.10 -7.42 9.12
CA MET A 27 1.35 -6.68 9.20
C MET A 27 1.17 -5.27 8.67
N GLN A 28 1.62 -4.30 9.44
CA GLN A 28 1.62 -2.92 9.03
C GLN A 28 2.81 -2.62 8.11
N VAL A 29 2.49 -2.14 6.91
CA VAL A 29 3.45 -1.61 5.94
C VAL A 29 3.50 -0.10 6.07
N SER A 30 4.70 0.46 6.16
CA SER A 30 4.88 1.89 6.42
C SER A 30 4.32 2.76 5.30
N THR A 31 4.62 2.43 4.04
CA THR A 31 4.17 3.20 2.87
C THR A 31 3.83 2.29 1.70
N VAL A 32 2.70 2.54 1.03
CA VAL A 32 2.26 1.87 -0.19
C VAL A 32 2.12 2.90 -1.30
N TYR A 33 2.89 2.74 -2.38
CA TYR A 33 2.78 3.54 -3.60
C TYR A 33 1.81 2.87 -4.56
N LEU A 34 0.69 3.53 -4.81
CA LEU A 34 -0.31 3.08 -5.77
C LEU A 34 -0.09 3.73 -7.14
N PRO A 35 -0.48 3.08 -8.24
CA PRO A 35 -0.46 3.73 -9.55
C PRO A 35 -1.46 4.89 -9.59
N TYR A 36 -1.03 6.02 -10.18
CA TYR A 36 -1.86 7.21 -10.42
C TYR A 36 -2.42 7.90 -9.16
N ARG A 37 -1.87 7.59 -7.97
CA ARG A 37 -2.33 8.12 -6.68
C ARG A 37 -1.15 8.48 -5.79
N ASP A 38 -1.44 9.29 -4.78
CA ASP A 38 -0.49 9.58 -3.72
C ASP A 38 -0.17 8.33 -2.89
N ALA A 39 1.02 8.33 -2.28
CA ALA A 39 1.46 7.26 -1.41
C ALA A 39 0.61 7.21 -0.14
N ILE A 40 0.28 5.99 0.28
CA ILE A 40 -0.58 5.72 1.43
C ILE A 40 0.28 5.23 2.58
N LYS A 41 0.10 5.81 3.77
CA LYS A 41 0.89 5.44 4.94
C LYS A 41 0.13 4.46 5.84
N ASN A 42 0.88 3.61 6.53
CA ASN A 42 0.40 2.72 7.59
C ASN A 42 -0.74 1.81 7.11
N VAL A 43 -0.49 1.04 6.05
CA VAL A 43 -1.46 0.11 5.48
C VAL A 43 -1.24 -1.28 6.07
N ASN A 44 -2.30 -1.91 6.57
CA ASN A 44 -2.23 -3.27 7.06
C ASN A 44 -2.45 -4.26 5.91
N PHE A 45 -1.55 -5.24 5.77
CA PHE A 45 -1.68 -6.39 4.89
C PHE A 45 -2.02 -7.63 5.71
N GLY A 46 -2.92 -8.48 5.24
CA GLY A 46 -3.17 -9.78 5.85
C GLY A 46 -2.04 -10.74 5.50
N LEU A 47 -1.40 -11.35 6.50
CA LEU A 47 -0.32 -12.31 6.30
C LEU A 47 -0.82 -13.59 5.61
N VAL A 48 -2.07 -13.97 5.90
CA VAL A 48 -2.76 -15.12 5.31
C VAL A 48 -3.31 -14.86 3.91
N ASN A 49 -3.25 -13.61 3.43
CA ASN A 49 -3.67 -13.26 2.09
C ASN A 49 -2.53 -13.49 1.10
N THR A 50 -2.88 -13.84 -0.14
CA THR A 50 -1.88 -13.83 -1.21
C THR A 50 -1.56 -12.39 -1.62
N VAL A 51 -0.40 -12.20 -2.25
CA VAL A 51 -0.04 -10.91 -2.86
C VAL A 51 -1.12 -10.46 -3.84
N ARG A 52 -1.70 -11.39 -4.61
CA ARG A 52 -2.81 -11.10 -5.52
C ARG A 52 -4.05 -10.58 -4.79
N ASP A 53 -4.43 -11.20 -3.69
CA ASP A 53 -5.61 -10.79 -2.90
C ASP A 53 -5.42 -9.40 -2.32
N GLU A 54 -4.21 -9.07 -1.84
CA GLU A 54 -3.89 -7.72 -1.35
C GLU A 54 -3.90 -6.68 -2.47
N ILE A 55 -3.36 -7.00 -3.66
CA ILE A 55 -3.48 -6.11 -4.82
C ILE A 55 -4.96 -5.86 -5.15
N GLU A 56 -5.78 -6.92 -5.21
CA GLU A 56 -7.21 -6.81 -5.49
C GLU A 56 -7.93 -5.95 -4.46
N ARG A 57 -7.65 -6.17 -3.17
CA ARG A 57 -8.18 -5.35 -2.07
C ARG A 57 -7.80 -3.88 -2.25
N LEU A 58 -6.53 -3.57 -2.52
CA LEU A 58 -6.06 -2.21 -2.71
C LEU A 58 -6.69 -1.54 -3.94
N ILE A 59 -6.81 -2.24 -5.06
CA ILE A 59 -7.47 -1.73 -6.27
C ILE A 59 -8.93 -1.37 -5.99
N ARG A 60 -9.66 -2.25 -5.30
CA ARG A 60 -11.07 -2.03 -4.94
C ARG A 60 -11.23 -0.87 -3.95
N VAL A 61 -10.45 -0.87 -2.87
CA VAL A 61 -10.52 0.15 -1.80
C VAL A 61 -10.20 1.54 -2.35
N TYR A 62 -9.20 1.66 -3.22
CA TYR A 62 -8.76 2.94 -3.76
C TYR A 62 -9.32 3.28 -5.15
N SER A 63 -10.26 2.45 -5.65
CA SER A 63 -10.97 2.66 -6.93
C SER A 63 -10.01 2.97 -8.08
N LEU A 64 -8.96 2.16 -8.24
CA LEU A 64 -7.89 2.41 -9.20
C LEU A 64 -8.29 2.14 -10.66
N GLY A 65 -9.38 1.40 -10.90
CA GLY A 65 -9.88 1.11 -12.25
C GLY A 65 -8.93 0.28 -13.12
N ILE A 66 -8.00 -0.45 -12.50
CA ILE A 66 -7.02 -1.31 -13.16
C ILE A 66 -7.32 -2.78 -12.87
N GLU A 67 -6.96 -3.67 -13.79
CA GLU A 67 -7.09 -5.10 -13.57
C GLU A 67 -5.94 -5.65 -12.72
N VAL A 68 -6.25 -6.57 -11.81
CA VAL A 68 -5.25 -7.24 -10.95
C VAL A 68 -4.21 -7.97 -11.80
N ALA A 69 -4.61 -8.54 -12.95
CA ALA A 69 -3.73 -9.28 -13.85
C ALA A 69 -2.62 -8.40 -14.47
N ASP A 70 -2.89 -7.10 -14.63
CA ASP A 70 -1.92 -6.14 -15.15
C ASP A 70 -1.05 -5.53 -14.04
N CYS A 71 -1.28 -5.89 -12.78
CA CYS A 71 -0.58 -5.32 -11.64
C CYS A 71 0.52 -6.24 -11.12
N ARG A 72 1.60 -5.62 -10.66
CA ARG A 72 2.70 -6.28 -9.94
C ARG A 72 2.97 -5.53 -8.66
N MET A 73 3.30 -6.25 -7.60
CA MET A 73 3.68 -5.66 -6.32
C MET A 73 5.19 -5.81 -6.14
N VAL A 74 5.86 -4.71 -5.81
CA VAL A 74 7.30 -4.64 -5.65
C VAL A 74 7.60 -4.12 -4.26
N LEU A 75 8.44 -4.85 -3.54
CA LEU A 75 8.95 -4.46 -2.24
C LEU A 75 10.22 -3.64 -2.42
N ILE A 76 10.24 -2.42 -1.87
CA ILE A 76 11.36 -1.50 -1.92
C ILE A 76 12.07 -1.56 -0.55
N LYS A 77 13.28 -2.12 -0.55
CA LYS A 77 14.13 -2.25 0.63
C LYS A 77 15.02 -1.02 0.81
N SER A 78 15.47 -0.81 2.05
CA SER A 78 16.59 0.08 2.36
C SER A 78 17.76 -0.19 1.40
N CYS A 79 18.28 0.86 0.76
CA CYS A 79 19.25 0.83 -0.35
C CYS A 79 18.69 0.73 -1.79
N ASN A 80 17.41 1.05 -2.02
CA ASN A 80 16.75 1.01 -3.35
C ASN A 80 16.80 -0.37 -4.03
N ASN A 81 16.95 -1.44 -3.25
CA ASN A 81 16.81 -2.78 -3.78
C ASN A 81 15.33 -3.10 -3.91
N GLU A 82 14.90 -3.34 -5.15
CA GLU A 82 13.53 -3.71 -5.48
C GLU A 82 13.41 -5.23 -5.62
N THR A 83 12.40 -5.82 -4.98
CA THR A 83 12.10 -7.25 -5.09
C THR A 83 10.65 -7.41 -5.54
N GLU A 84 10.45 -8.02 -6.71
CA GLU A 84 9.11 -8.36 -7.19
C GLU A 84 8.52 -9.49 -6.34
N MET A 85 7.31 -9.28 -5.85
CA MET A 85 6.58 -10.26 -5.05
C MET A 85 5.78 -11.18 -5.98
N ASP A 86 5.82 -12.47 -5.70
CA ASP A 86 5.07 -13.48 -6.44
C ASP A 86 3.59 -13.40 -6.06
N LEU A 87 2.74 -13.19 -7.06
CA LEU A 87 1.29 -13.04 -6.91
C LEU A 87 0.63 -14.24 -6.21
N SER A 88 1.20 -15.43 -6.37
CA SER A 88 0.64 -16.68 -5.81
C SER A 88 1.11 -16.95 -4.39
N ARG A 89 2.08 -16.18 -3.86
CA ARG A 89 2.61 -16.36 -2.52
C ARG A 89 1.83 -15.56 -1.50
N LEU A 90 1.83 -16.07 -0.27
CA LEU A 90 1.30 -15.38 0.90
C LEU A 90 2.20 -14.21 1.29
N ILE A 91 1.61 -13.15 1.83
CA ILE A 91 2.36 -12.01 2.39
C ILE A 91 3.25 -12.47 3.54
N GLU A 92 2.83 -13.49 4.31
CA GLU A 92 3.65 -14.10 5.36
C GLU A 92 5.06 -14.50 4.89
N PHE A 93 5.19 -14.98 3.64
CA PHE A 93 6.49 -15.34 3.09
C PHE A 93 7.49 -14.16 3.09
N TYR A 94 6.98 -12.94 2.96
CA TYR A 94 7.75 -11.70 2.91
C TYR A 94 7.82 -10.97 4.25
N LYS A 95 7.25 -11.52 5.33
CA LYS A 95 7.17 -10.88 6.66
C LYS A 95 8.52 -10.38 7.18
N ASN A 96 9.58 -11.18 7.00
CA ASN A 96 10.93 -10.81 7.43
C ASN A 96 11.48 -9.63 6.64
N ASP A 97 11.22 -9.58 5.34
CA ASP A 97 11.65 -8.48 4.47
C ASP A 97 10.83 -7.21 4.73
N LEU A 98 9.56 -7.37 5.11
CA LEU A 98 8.66 -6.28 5.46
C LEU A 98 8.99 -5.66 6.83
N SER A 99 9.64 -6.39 7.76
CA SER A 99 9.82 -5.94 9.16
C SER A 99 11.12 -5.18 9.43
N LEU A 100 12.09 -5.23 8.52
CA LEU A 100 13.51 -4.97 8.80
C LEU A 100 13.99 -3.56 8.40
N GLU A 101 13.24 -2.53 8.76
CA GLU A 101 13.53 -1.09 8.53
C GLU A 101 13.02 -0.53 7.18
N SER A 102 11.99 0.32 7.26
CA SER A 102 11.53 1.21 6.17
C SER A 102 11.04 0.55 4.89
N THR A 103 10.20 -0.48 5.04
CA THR A 103 9.65 -1.16 3.87
C THR A 103 8.54 -0.34 3.23
N SER A 104 8.79 0.06 2.00
CA SER A 104 7.77 0.61 1.12
C SER A 104 7.37 -0.45 0.09
N VAL A 105 6.09 -0.53 -0.21
CA VAL A 105 5.57 -1.41 -1.25
C VAL A 105 5.06 -0.55 -2.39
N ARG A 106 5.32 -0.95 -3.63
CA ARG A 106 4.84 -0.24 -4.83
C ARG A 106 4.03 -1.19 -5.69
N ILE A 107 2.85 -0.75 -6.10
CA ILE A 107 2.05 -1.41 -7.13
C ILE A 107 2.40 -0.78 -8.48
N ILE A 108 2.85 -1.61 -9.41
CA ILE A 108 3.18 -1.22 -10.78
C ILE A 108 2.10 -1.77 -11.69
N HIS A 109 1.51 -0.89 -12.50
CA HIS A 109 0.64 -1.28 -13.59
C HIS A 109 1.51 -1.60 -14.83
N SER A 110 1.63 -2.88 -15.18
CA SER A 110 2.51 -3.39 -16.24
C SER A 110 2.18 -2.82 -17.63
N ASN A 111 0.94 -2.42 -17.87
CA ASN A 111 0.49 -1.82 -19.12
C ASN A 111 0.65 -0.28 -19.16
N SER A 112 1.33 0.31 -18.16
CA SER A 112 1.54 1.78 -18.05
C SER A 112 2.70 2.33 -18.87
N ALA A 113 3.23 1.56 -19.83
CA ALA A 113 4.25 2.02 -20.78
C ALA A 113 3.85 3.30 -21.56
N THR A 114 2.60 3.75 -21.45
CA THR A 114 2.05 4.96 -22.06
C THR A 114 1.94 6.20 -21.17
N GLN A 115 2.33 6.21 -19.88
CA GLN A 115 2.16 7.42 -19.04
C GLN A 115 3.39 7.94 -18.28
N ASN A 116 4.56 7.32 -18.38
CA ASN A 116 5.78 7.84 -17.74
C ASN A 116 6.66 8.76 -18.62
N ALA A 117 6.11 9.28 -19.73
CA ALA A 117 6.77 10.31 -20.54
C ALA A 117 6.51 11.76 -20.05
N GLN A 118 5.77 11.96 -18.95
CA GLN A 118 5.39 13.30 -18.46
C GLN A 118 6.11 13.74 -17.17
N ALA A 119 7.33 13.26 -16.94
CA ALA A 119 8.23 13.82 -15.93
C ALA A 119 9.65 14.02 -16.48
N LEU A 120 9.76 14.61 -17.67
CA LEU A 120 10.97 15.31 -18.08
C LEU A 120 10.61 16.80 -18.11
N PRO A 121 11.18 17.66 -17.24
CA PRO A 121 11.17 19.09 -17.52
C PRO A 121 12.03 19.29 -18.77
N ASN A 122 11.37 19.43 -19.92
CA ASN A 122 11.96 19.93 -21.15
C ASN A 122 12.36 21.40 -20.91
N VAL A 123 13.55 21.61 -20.34
CA VAL A 123 14.19 22.92 -20.27
C VAL A 123 15.63 22.78 -20.74
N GLY A 124 15.92 23.28 -21.94
CA GLY A 124 17.29 23.46 -22.40
C GLY A 124 17.58 23.14 -23.87
N SER A 125 16.65 23.36 -24.81
CA SER A 125 17.03 23.53 -26.22
C SER A 125 16.79 24.98 -26.62
N LEU A 126 17.87 25.74 -26.75
CA LEU A 126 18.03 26.91 -27.63
C LEU A 126 19.40 27.55 -27.36
N GLY A 127 20.41 27.18 -28.16
CA GLY A 127 21.65 27.95 -28.17
C GLY A 127 22.86 27.23 -28.74
N VAL A 128 22.89 26.98 -30.05
CA VAL A 128 24.12 27.08 -30.87
C VAL A 128 23.73 27.11 -32.35
N SER A 129 23.77 28.31 -32.94
CA SER A 129 23.67 28.50 -34.39
C SER A 129 24.91 27.90 -35.08
N PRO A 130 24.78 27.09 -36.14
CA PRO A 130 25.94 26.68 -36.92
C PRO A 130 26.42 27.84 -37.79
N LYS A 131 27.67 28.28 -37.58
CA LYS A 131 28.38 29.15 -38.52
C LYS A 131 28.68 28.34 -39.79
N PHE A 132 27.92 28.59 -40.85
CA PHE A 132 28.37 28.30 -42.21
C PHE A 132 29.07 29.55 -42.76
N SER A 133 30.36 29.43 -43.04
CA SER A 133 31.09 30.34 -43.92
C SER A 133 31.53 29.53 -45.15
N PRO A 134 31.05 29.82 -46.36
CA PRO A 134 31.59 29.23 -47.57
C PRO A 134 32.88 29.94 -47.98
N ASN A 135 33.85 29.18 -48.48
CA ASN A 135 34.95 29.66 -49.31
C ASN A 135 34.96 28.82 -50.58
#